data_AF-A0A0G1G5Y5-F1
#
_entry.id   AF-A0A0G1G5Y5-F1
#
_cell.length_a   1.000
_cell.length_b   1.000
_cell.length_c   1.000
_cell.angle_alpha   90.00
_cell.angle_beta   90.00
_cell.angle_gamma   90.00
#
_symmetry.space_group_name_H-M   'P 1'
#
loop_
_entity.id
_entity.type
_entity.pdbx_description
1 polymer ?
#
loop_
_entity_poly.entity_id
_entity_poly.type
_entity_poly.pdbx_seq_one_letter_code
_entity_poly.pdbx_strand_id
1 'polypeptide(L)'
;MFRKNDLYIEILKFGKDKIEEGIKFSDLIKQLERKRVNINEFRLANLVCSMYVPLDQGKYNWGCTTLKADIPYVLTLESRFRLLEHEELKNANSSSLIATLLAISALIISIIGLYFSRSASNEQMEISKQQLNQSVTINQEQLEDLKFDPSGLYEKLDGIIGNTMQAVK
;
A
#
# COMPACT_ATOMS: atom_id res chain seq x y z
N MET A 1 23.55 18.83 -18.11
CA MET A 1 22.55 19.71 -18.76
C MET A 1 21.33 19.73 -17.85
N PHE A 2 21.06 20.86 -17.17
CA PHE A 2 19.87 20.99 -16.30
C PHE A 2 18.61 20.90 -17.17
N ARG A 3 17.59 20.13 -16.75
CA ARG A 3 16.29 20.19 -17.45
C ARG A 3 15.69 21.57 -17.19
N LYS A 4 14.98 22.12 -18.18
CA LYS A 4 14.34 23.45 -18.08
C LYS A 4 13.45 23.58 -16.83
N ASN A 5 12.80 22.50 -16.42
CA ASN A 5 11.96 22.45 -15.22
C ASN A 5 12.78 22.59 -13.92
N ASP A 6 13.99 22.03 -13.87
CA ASP A 6 14.83 22.12 -12.67
C ASP A 6 15.27 23.56 -12.44
N LEU A 7 15.67 24.30 -13.49
CA LEU A 7 16.08 25.70 -13.35
C LEU A 7 14.93 26.60 -12.90
N TYR A 8 13.75 26.44 -13.50
CA TYR A 8 12.56 27.22 -13.15
C TYR A 8 12.24 27.07 -11.65
N ILE A 9 12.17 25.83 -11.18
CA ILE A 9 11.86 25.53 -9.78
C ILE A 9 12.97 26.00 -8.84
N GLU A 10 14.24 25.88 -9.23
CA GLU A 10 15.35 26.37 -8.40
C GLU A 10 15.35 27.90 -8.24
N ILE A 11 15.02 28.63 -9.31
CA ILE A 11 14.83 30.09 -9.26
C ILE A 11 13.68 30.44 -8.30
N LEU A 12 12.56 29.72 -8.36
CA LEU A 12 11.43 29.95 -7.45
C LEU A 12 11.79 29.65 -5.99
N LYS A 13 12.48 28.54 -5.73
CA LYS A 13 12.92 28.17 -4.38
C LYS A 13 13.83 29.22 -3.75
N PHE A 14 14.70 29.86 -4.53
CA PHE A 14 15.61 30.87 -3.99
C PHE A 14 14.88 32.08 -3.39
N GLY A 15 13.72 32.45 -3.95
CA GLY A 15 12.90 33.56 -3.47
C GLY A 15 11.83 33.16 -2.45
N LYS A 16 11.66 31.86 -2.15
CA LYS A 16 10.58 31.35 -1.27
C LYS A 16 10.61 31.98 0.12
N ASP A 17 11.80 32.06 0.72
CA ASP A 17 11.97 32.47 2.12
C ASP A 17 12.28 33.97 2.27
N LYS A 18 12.39 34.71 1.15
CA LYS A 18 12.82 36.12 1.12
C LYS A 18 11.68 37.05 0.71
N ILE A 19 10.56 36.89 1.40
CA ILE A 19 9.29 37.57 1.08
C ILE A 19 9.36 39.06 1.43
N GLU A 20 9.97 39.40 2.55
CA GLU A 20 9.98 40.75 3.09
C GLU A 20 11.18 41.57 2.57
N GLU A 21 12.35 40.93 2.48
CA GLU A 21 13.59 41.59 2.06
C GLU A 21 13.82 41.54 0.53
N GLY A 22 13.18 40.58 -0.15
CA GLY A 22 13.43 40.27 -1.55
C GLY A 22 14.80 39.63 -1.81
N ILE A 23 15.05 39.37 -3.09
CA ILE A 23 16.31 38.83 -3.60
C ILE A 23 16.99 39.83 -4.52
N LYS A 24 18.31 39.88 -4.49
CA LYS A 24 19.10 40.59 -5.50
C LYS A 24 19.44 39.63 -6.65
N PHE A 25 19.42 40.15 -7.86
CA PHE A 25 19.73 39.34 -9.05
C PHE A 25 21.18 38.83 -9.03
N SER A 26 22.12 39.64 -8.51
CA SER A 26 23.50 39.24 -8.30
C SER A 26 23.64 38.00 -7.42
N ASP A 27 22.80 37.88 -6.40
CA ASP A 27 22.87 36.78 -5.44
C ASP A 27 22.31 35.49 -6.02
N LEU A 28 21.26 35.60 -6.86
CA LEU A 28 20.73 34.48 -7.61
C LEU A 28 21.76 33.95 -8.61
N ILE A 29 22.43 34.81 -9.37
CA ILE A 29 23.51 34.39 -10.30
C ILE A 29 24.58 33.63 -9.54
N LYS A 30 25.12 34.20 -8.45
CA LYS A 30 26.14 33.54 -7.61
C LYS A 30 25.67 32.17 -7.11
N GLN A 31 24.39 32.03 -6.74
CA GLN A 31 23.85 30.76 -6.29
C GLN A 31 23.77 29.72 -7.42
N LEU A 32 23.34 30.13 -8.61
CA LEU A 32 23.24 29.24 -9.78
C LEU A 32 24.63 28.81 -10.28
N GLU A 33 25.62 29.71 -10.26
CA GLU A 33 27.02 29.41 -10.56
C GLU A 33 27.62 28.40 -9.57
N ARG A 34 27.36 28.57 -8.27
CA ARG A 34 27.78 27.59 -7.23
C ARG A 34 27.21 26.20 -7.48
N LYS A 35 25.98 26.12 -7.99
CA LYS A 35 25.32 24.87 -8.40
C LYS A 35 25.81 24.34 -9.75
N ARG A 36 26.85 24.96 -10.35
CA ARG A 36 27.44 24.63 -11.65
C ARG A 36 26.41 24.65 -12.79
N VAL A 37 25.42 25.53 -12.69
CA VAL A 37 24.40 25.68 -13.73
C VAL A 37 24.86 26.74 -14.73
N ASN A 38 25.37 26.31 -15.88
CA ASN A 38 25.74 27.22 -16.96
C ASN A 38 24.48 27.75 -17.66
N ILE A 39 24.19 29.03 -17.50
CA ILE A 39 22.96 29.66 -18.01
C ILE A 39 23.33 30.94 -18.77
N ASN A 40 22.71 31.09 -19.94
CA ASN A 40 22.73 32.34 -20.67
C ASN A 40 22.01 33.42 -19.85
N GLU A 41 22.72 34.49 -19.51
CA GLU A 41 22.25 35.60 -18.68
C GLU A 41 20.95 36.22 -19.20
N PHE A 42 20.79 36.36 -20.52
CA PHE A 42 19.55 36.86 -21.14
C PHE A 42 18.36 35.93 -20.88
N ARG A 43 18.57 34.61 -20.91
CA ARG A 43 17.51 33.63 -20.58
C ARG A 43 17.17 33.67 -19.11
N LEU A 44 18.16 33.81 -18.24
CA LEU A 44 17.95 33.96 -16.80
C LEU A 44 17.18 35.24 -16.51
N ALA A 45 17.54 36.32 -17.17
CA ALA A 45 16.90 37.62 -17.01
C ALA A 45 15.42 37.58 -17.37
N ASN A 46 15.07 37.03 -18.53
CA ASN A 46 13.68 36.85 -18.94
C ASN A 46 12.89 35.97 -17.96
N LEU A 47 13.50 34.89 -17.47
CA LEU A 47 12.86 34.00 -16.48
C LEU A 47 12.58 34.76 -15.18
N VAL A 48 13.57 35.47 -14.64
CA VAL A 48 13.41 36.22 -13.40
C VAL A 48 12.39 37.33 -13.56
N CYS A 49 12.42 38.10 -14.65
CA CYS A 49 11.44 39.16 -14.89
C CYS A 49 10.00 38.64 -15.04
N SER A 50 9.81 37.36 -15.42
CA SER A 50 8.49 36.72 -15.44
C SER A 50 8.03 36.21 -14.07
N MET A 51 8.96 36.00 -13.13
CA MET A 51 8.68 35.39 -11.84
C MET A 51 8.69 36.38 -10.68
N TYR A 52 9.43 37.47 -10.83
CA TYR A 52 9.71 38.43 -9.78
C TYR A 52 9.29 39.84 -10.16
N VAL A 53 8.96 40.63 -9.14
CA VAL A 53 8.67 42.06 -9.24
C VAL A 53 9.57 42.85 -8.27
N PRO A 54 9.99 44.08 -8.61
CA PRO A 54 10.74 44.92 -7.69
C PRO A 54 9.95 45.19 -6.40
N LEU A 55 10.62 45.10 -5.24
CA LEU A 55 10.00 45.33 -3.93
C LEU A 55 9.67 46.82 -3.69
N ASP A 56 10.48 47.73 -4.22
CA ASP A 56 10.41 49.18 -3.96
C ASP A 56 9.51 49.96 -4.94
N GLN A 57 9.01 49.30 -6.00
CA GLN A 57 8.14 49.96 -6.96
C GLN A 57 6.68 49.86 -6.53
N GLY A 58 6.24 50.87 -5.78
CA GLY A 58 4.85 51.09 -5.44
C GLY A 58 3.96 51.11 -6.69
N LYS A 59 3.23 50.01 -6.90
CA LYS A 59 2.12 49.85 -7.86
C LYS A 59 2.55 49.88 -9.34
N TYR A 60 1.90 49.02 -10.13
CA TYR A 60 1.86 48.97 -11.61
C TYR A 60 2.84 48.04 -12.36
N ASN A 61 2.46 46.75 -12.41
CA ASN A 61 2.04 46.00 -13.61
C ASN A 61 2.82 46.01 -14.94
N TRP A 62 4.04 46.50 -15.02
CA TRP A 62 4.85 46.32 -16.23
C TRP A 62 6.02 45.41 -15.90
N GLY A 63 6.01 44.23 -16.53
CA GLY A 63 7.05 43.23 -16.38
C GLY A 63 8.44 43.86 -16.42
N CYS A 64 9.34 43.30 -15.64
CA CYS A 64 10.73 43.73 -15.58
C CYS A 64 11.32 43.74 -16.99
N THR A 65 11.57 44.93 -17.53
CA THR A 65 12.18 45.12 -18.87
C THR A 65 13.69 45.10 -18.79
N THR A 66 14.25 45.50 -17.64
CA THR A 66 15.67 45.42 -17.32
C THR A 66 15.87 45.01 -15.86
N LEU A 67 16.70 43.99 -15.63
CA LEU A 67 17.13 43.60 -14.28
C LEU A 67 18.24 44.52 -13.83
N LYS A 68 18.07 45.12 -12.66
CA LYS A 68 19.16 45.81 -11.97
C LYS A 68 19.72 44.88 -10.90
N ALA A 69 21.03 44.75 -10.84
CA ALA A 69 21.69 43.79 -9.95
C ALA A 69 21.35 44.01 -8.46
N ASP A 70 21.26 45.28 -8.05
CA ASP A 70 21.20 45.67 -6.63
C ASP A 70 19.79 45.96 -6.11
N ILE A 71 18.77 45.89 -6.96
CA ILE A 71 17.38 46.09 -6.53
C ILE A 71 16.85 44.80 -5.89
N PRO A 72 16.13 44.88 -4.77
CA PRO A 72 15.42 43.73 -4.20
C PRO A 72 14.19 43.39 -5.03
N TYR A 73 14.04 42.12 -5.35
CA TYR A 73 12.93 41.55 -6.12
C TYR A 73 12.20 40.48 -5.29
N VAL A 74 10.87 40.48 -5.32
CA VAL A 74 10.05 39.48 -4.64
C VAL A 74 9.27 38.64 -5.64
N LEU A 75 9.00 37.39 -5.28
CA LEU A 75 8.17 36.51 -6.10
C LEU A 75 6.77 37.10 -6.28
N THR A 76 6.29 37.05 -7.53
CA THR A 76 4.88 37.31 -7.83
C THR A 76 3.99 36.27 -7.14
N LEU A 77 2.74 36.64 -6.86
CA LEU A 77 1.76 35.73 -6.27
C LEU A 77 1.57 34.46 -7.14
N GLU A 78 1.47 34.64 -8.46
CA GLU A 78 1.38 33.53 -9.40
C GLU A 78 2.59 32.58 -9.31
N SER A 79 3.81 33.13 -9.22
CA SER A 79 5.02 32.33 -9.10
C SER A 79 5.10 31.55 -7.79
N ARG A 80 4.54 32.11 -6.70
CA ARG A 80 4.39 31.37 -5.44
C ARG A 80 3.41 30.21 -5.56
N PHE A 81 2.26 30.44 -6.19
CA PHE A 81 1.28 29.37 -6.42
C PHE A 81 1.86 28.27 -7.30
N ARG A 82 2.62 28.60 -8.35
CA ARG A 82 3.31 27.59 -9.17
C ARG A 82 4.35 26.79 -8.39
N LEU A 83 5.08 27.42 -7.46
CA LEU A 83 5.99 26.70 -6.58
C LEU A 83 5.23 25.76 -5.63
N LEU A 84 4.13 26.24 -5.05
CA LEU A 84 3.26 25.46 -4.17
C LEU A 84 2.66 24.25 -4.90
N GLU A 85 2.09 24.46 -6.08
CA GLU A 85 1.52 23.40 -6.92
C GLU A 85 2.58 22.34 -7.24
N HIS A 86 3.81 22.75 -7.58
CA HIS A 86 4.90 21.80 -7.82
C HIS A 86 5.25 21.00 -6.55
N GLU A 87 5.29 21.63 -5.38
CA GLU A 87 5.53 20.95 -4.10
C GLU A 87 4.39 19.99 -3.74
N GLU A 88 3.13 20.40 -3.95
CA GLU A 88 1.94 19.58 -3.75
C GLU A 88 1.92 18.38 -4.69
N LEU A 89 2.22 18.56 -5.97
CA LEU A 89 2.32 17.45 -6.93
C LEU A 89 3.44 16.47 -6.55
N LYS A 90 4.59 16.98 -6.12
CA LYS A 90 5.70 16.12 -5.67
C LYS A 90 5.32 15.34 -4.42
N ASN A 91 4.66 16.00 -3.46
CA ASN A 91 4.18 15.38 -2.24
C ASN A 91 3.09 14.34 -2.54
N ALA A 92 2.11 14.68 -3.37
CA ALA A 92 1.04 13.77 -3.79
C ALA A 92 1.60 12.52 -4.49
N ASN A 93 2.59 12.68 -5.36
CA ASN A 93 3.29 11.55 -5.97
C ASN A 93 3.99 10.67 -4.94
N SER A 94 4.69 11.25 -3.97
CA SER A 94 5.33 10.47 -2.91
C SER A 94 4.33 9.74 -2.02
N SER A 95 3.23 10.39 -1.65
CA SER A 95 2.14 9.79 -0.88
C SER A 95 1.45 8.67 -1.66
N SER A 96 1.26 8.85 -2.97
CA SER A 96 0.69 7.83 -3.85
C SER A 96 1.57 6.57 -3.94
N LEU A 97 2.89 6.76 -4.03
CA LEU A 97 3.84 5.64 -4.01
C LEU A 97 3.80 4.87 -2.69
N ILE A 98 3.75 5.57 -1.55
CA ILE A 98 3.63 4.95 -0.23
C ILE A 98 2.30 4.19 -0.11
N ALA A 99 1.19 4.80 -0.54
CA ALA A 99 -0.12 4.17 -0.53
C ALA A 99 -0.14 2.90 -1.39
N THR A 100 0.50 2.94 -2.55
CA THR A 100 0.64 1.79 -3.44
C THR A 100 1.45 0.66 -2.78
N LEU A 101 2.55 0.98 -2.10
CA LEU A 101 3.36 0.00 -1.37
C LEU A 101 2.56 -0.68 -0.25
N LEU A 102 1.76 0.08 0.49
CA LEU A 102 0.88 -0.45 1.54
C LEU A 102 -0.20 -1.37 0.95
N ALA A 103 -0.81 -0.98 -0.17
CA ALA A 103 -1.80 -1.80 -0.85
C ALA A 103 -1.20 -3.13 -1.34
N ILE A 104 0.00 -3.11 -1.91
CA ILE A 104 0.73 -4.32 -2.30
C ILE A 104 0.99 -5.22 -1.09
N SER A 105 1.43 -4.64 0.03
CA SER A 105 1.70 -5.39 1.26
C SER A 105 0.43 -6.07 1.80
N ALA A 106 -0.69 -5.36 1.82
CA ALA A 106 -1.99 -5.90 2.22
C ALA A 106 -2.45 -7.05 1.29
N LEU A 107 -2.18 -6.93 -0.01
CA LEU A 107 -2.51 -7.96 -1.00
C LEU A 107 -1.70 -9.25 -0.72
N ILE A 108 -0.39 -9.12 -0.45
CA ILE A 108 0.47 -10.25 -0.09
C ILE A 108 -0.03 -10.94 1.18
N ILE A 109 -0.33 -10.18 2.24
CA ILE A 109 -0.88 -10.72 3.49
C ILE A 109 -2.20 -11.46 3.23
N SER A 110 -3.06 -10.91 2.39
CA SER A 110 -4.34 -11.54 2.03
C SER A 110 -4.14 -12.87 1.30
N ILE A 111 -3.20 -12.94 0.35
CA ILE A 111 -2.87 -14.19 -0.37
C ILE A 111 -2.35 -15.24 0.61
N ILE A 112 -1.45 -14.86 1.52
CA ILE A 112 -0.91 -15.76 2.54
C ILE A 112 -2.04 -16.26 3.46
N GLY A 113 -2.92 -15.36 3.90
CA GLY A 113 -4.09 -15.72 4.71
C GLY A 113 -5.03 -16.71 4.03
N LEU A 114 -5.30 -16.52 2.73
CA LEU A 114 -6.09 -17.46 1.93
C LEU A 114 -5.42 -18.83 1.82
N TYR A 115 -4.09 -18.87 1.67
CA TYR A 115 -3.35 -20.13 1.63
C TYR A 115 -3.46 -20.90 2.96
N PHE A 116 -3.23 -20.23 4.09
CA PHE A 116 -3.39 -20.85 5.42
C PHE A 116 -4.82 -21.27 5.70
N SER A 117 -5.80 -20.44 5.35
CA SER A 117 -7.23 -20.76 5.50
C SER A 117 -7.61 -22.01 4.72
N ARG A 118 -7.07 -22.17 3.50
CA ARG A 118 -7.30 -23.38 2.70
C ARG A 118 -6.64 -24.60 3.33
N SER A 119 -5.42 -24.47 3.86
CA SER A 119 -4.73 -25.57 4.53
C SER A 119 -5.50 -26.05 5.76
N ALA A 120 -5.90 -25.13 6.65
CA ALA A 120 -6.68 -25.45 7.85
C ALA A 120 -8.05 -26.07 7.50
N SER A 121 -8.70 -25.57 6.45
CA SER A 121 -9.96 -26.15 5.97
C SER A 121 -9.79 -27.59 5.48
N ASN A 122 -8.68 -27.91 4.82
CA ASN A 122 -8.41 -29.28 4.36
C ASN A 122 -8.18 -30.22 5.55
N GLU A 123 -7.36 -29.81 6.52
CA GLU A 123 -7.12 -30.58 7.75
C GLU A 123 -8.42 -30.85 8.51
N GLN A 124 -9.27 -29.84 8.66
CA GLN A 124 -10.56 -30.00 9.32
C GLN A 124 -11.49 -30.96 8.57
N MET A 125 -11.45 -30.96 7.24
CA MET A 125 -12.22 -31.88 6.42
C MET A 125 -11.71 -33.32 6.57
N GLU A 126 -10.40 -33.54 6.70
CA GLU A 126 -9.83 -34.87 6.97
C GLU A 126 -10.22 -35.40 8.35
N ILE A 127 -10.12 -34.56 9.39
CA ILE A 127 -10.57 -34.92 10.75
C ILE A 127 -12.05 -35.31 10.73
N SER A 128 -12.89 -34.53 10.03
CA SER A 128 -14.32 -34.81 9.90
C SER A 128 -14.59 -36.16 9.21
N LYS A 129 -13.82 -36.52 8.18
CA LYS A 129 -13.93 -37.83 7.52
C LYS A 129 -13.53 -38.99 8.44
N GLN A 130 -12.47 -38.82 9.24
CA GLN A 130 -12.04 -39.84 10.20
C GLN A 130 -13.09 -40.07 11.28
N GLN A 131 -13.68 -39.00 11.82
CA GLN A 131 -14.77 -39.09 12.78
C GLN A 131 -15.99 -39.81 12.20
N LEU A 132 -16.39 -39.47 10.96
CA LEU A 132 -17.50 -40.12 10.28
C LEU A 132 -17.25 -41.63 10.13
N ASN A 133 -16.06 -42.02 9.64
CA ASN A 133 -15.70 -43.42 9.46
C ASN A 133 -15.70 -44.19 10.79
N GLN A 134 -15.14 -43.63 11.86
CA GLN A 134 -15.19 -44.26 13.19
C GLN A 134 -16.63 -44.47 13.67
N SER A 135 -17.50 -43.49 13.52
CA SER A 135 -18.91 -43.64 13.89
C SER A 135 -19.64 -44.70 13.06
N VAL A 136 -19.30 -44.88 11.79
CA VAL A 136 -19.86 -45.97 10.95
C VAL A 136 -19.39 -47.34 11.45
N THR A 137 -18.09 -47.48 11.78
CA THR A 137 -17.54 -48.74 12.30
C THR A 137 -18.17 -49.14 13.63
N ILE A 138 -18.30 -48.21 14.57
CA ILE A 138 -18.93 -48.47 15.88
C ILE A 138 -20.38 -48.94 15.69
N ASN A 139 -21.14 -48.28 14.81
CA ASN A 139 -22.52 -48.68 14.53
C ASN A 139 -22.61 -50.07 13.88
N GLN A 140 -21.65 -50.44 13.02
CA GLN A 140 -21.62 -51.78 12.42
C GLN A 140 -21.27 -52.86 13.43
N GLU A 141 -20.28 -52.61 14.30
CA GLU A 141 -19.85 -53.55 15.35
C GLU A 141 -20.99 -53.80 16.35
N GLN A 142 -21.70 -52.75 16.78
CA GLN A 142 -22.91 -52.88 17.60
C GLN A 142 -24.03 -53.65 16.89
N LEU A 143 -24.17 -53.50 15.57
CA LEU A 143 -25.18 -54.22 14.79
C LEU A 143 -24.83 -55.71 14.63
N GLU A 144 -23.55 -56.05 14.54
CA GLU A 144 -23.10 -57.45 14.52
C GLU A 144 -23.26 -58.11 15.89
N ASP A 145 -22.97 -57.41 16.98
CA ASP A 145 -23.25 -57.90 18.34
C ASP A 145 -24.76 -58.09 18.60
N LEU A 146 -25.61 -57.34 17.90
CA LEU A 146 -27.08 -57.47 17.94
C LEU A 146 -27.63 -58.54 16.99
N LYS A 147 -26.83 -59.10 16.07
CA LYS A 147 -27.26 -60.25 15.27
C LYS A 147 -27.36 -61.47 16.17
N PHE A 148 -28.58 -61.68 16.67
CA PHE A 148 -28.95 -62.84 17.45
C PHE A 148 -28.60 -64.12 16.69
N ASP A 149 -27.67 -64.91 17.23
CA ASP A 149 -27.36 -66.24 16.74
C ASP A 149 -28.26 -67.26 17.46
N PRO A 150 -29.31 -67.80 16.78
CA PRO A 150 -30.23 -68.72 17.41
C PRO A 150 -29.63 -70.12 17.59
N SER A 151 -28.45 -70.42 17.03
CA SER A 151 -27.85 -71.76 17.07
C SER A 151 -27.61 -72.27 18.49
N GLY A 152 -27.09 -71.42 19.38
CA GLY A 152 -26.93 -71.75 20.81
C GLY A 152 -28.25 -71.91 21.57
N LEU A 153 -29.35 -71.38 21.03
CA LEU A 153 -30.69 -71.53 21.60
C LEU A 153 -31.29 -72.87 21.20
N TYR A 154 -31.06 -73.32 19.97
CA TYR A 154 -31.44 -74.66 19.51
C TYR A 154 -30.66 -75.76 20.23
N GLU A 155 -29.35 -75.58 20.46
CA GLU A 155 -28.53 -76.53 21.22
C GLU A 155 -29.03 -76.74 22.65
N LYS A 156 -29.44 -75.65 23.33
CA LYS A 156 -30.07 -75.72 24.65
C LYS A 156 -31.44 -76.37 24.60
N LEU A 157 -32.23 -76.09 23.57
CA LEU A 157 -33.56 -76.68 23.41
C LEU A 157 -33.47 -78.20 23.23
N ASP A 158 -32.56 -78.66 22.37
CA ASP A 158 -32.35 -80.08 22.10
C ASP A 158 -31.81 -80.82 23.34
N GLY A 159 -30.92 -80.17 24.12
CA GLY A 159 -30.47 -80.72 25.40
C GLY A 159 -31.61 -80.88 26.43
N ILE A 160 -32.53 -79.91 26.50
CA ILE A 160 -33.69 -79.98 27.39
C ILE A 160 -34.67 -81.07 26.93
N ILE A 161 -34.94 -81.15 25.62
CA ILE A 161 -35.82 -82.18 25.04
C ILE A 161 -35.21 -83.58 25.23
N GLY A 162 -33.91 -83.74 25.03
CA GLY A 162 -33.20 -85.00 25.26
C GLY A 162 -33.27 -85.46 26.72
N ASN A 163 -33.05 -84.56 27.67
CA ASN A 163 -33.11 -84.86 29.11
C ASN A 163 -34.55 -85.18 29.57
N THR A 164 -35.56 -84.49 29.03
CA THR A 164 -36.96 -84.78 29.34
C THR A 164 -37.44 -86.10 28.74
N MET A 165 -36.97 -86.49 27.56
CA MET A 165 -37.28 -87.82 27.00
C MET A 165 -36.61 -88.97 27.76
N GLN A 166 -35.45 -88.76 28.37
CA GLN A 166 -34.83 -89.78 29.23
C GLN A 166 -35.56 -89.95 30.57
N ALA A 167 -36.18 -88.89 31.10
CA ALA A 167 -36.94 -88.93 32.36
C ALA A 167 -38.32 -89.61 32.24
N VAL A 168 -38.78 -89.94 31.02
CA VAL A 168 -40.11 -90.53 30.73
C VAL A 168 -40.02 -92.04 30.40
N LYS A 169 -38.85 -92.66 30.53
CA LYS A 169 -38.67 -94.13 30.46
C LYS A 169 -38.50 -94.74 31.84
#